data_AF-A0A8X8ZFI6-F1
#
_entry.id   AF-A0A8X8ZFI6-F1
#
_cell.length_a   1.000
_cell.length_b   1.000
_cell.length_c   1.000
_cell.angle_alpha   90.00
_cell.angle_beta   90.00
_cell.angle_gamma   90.00
#
_symmetry.space_group_name_H-M   'P 1'
#
loop_
_entity.id
_entity.type
_entity.pdbx_description
1 polymer ?
#
loop_
_entity_poly.entity_id
_entity_poly.type
_entity_poly.pdbx_seq_one_letter_code
_entity_poly.pdbx_strand_id
1 'polypeptide(L)'
;MAAKTHNLSLLIALSLLQFQITLAVRLGATNNASSTPGGQRFDRDIGIPYTIKTMPEIANFIWKLFQQPTEGDRRHYPDDVVNVIIQDLQDGALGETGDNNVYMSAKGIETYPPGDGAKFMFTSILYHEMTHIFQWSGKGTAPGGLTEGMADYTVLKSPFYVEGYSTPGEGERWDEGYGTTSRFLEYCDSLRKGFTPKLNKMMREVYKPEYWKQLLGKDVDQLWKEYKAKSDSAPPTTPPPHRGNQGFDREIGTAYTLETLPGIANFIWKLFQQPSETSLRQFKRRVYTGAE
;
A
#
# COMPACT_ATOMS: atom_id res chain seq x y z
N MET A 1 -48.65 8.96 -42.72
CA MET A 1 -48.83 8.50 -41.33
C MET A 1 -47.65 7.61 -40.96
N ALA A 2 -47.04 7.92 -39.82
CA ALA A 2 -45.90 7.31 -39.13
C ALA A 2 -46.12 5.81 -38.80
N ALA A 3 -45.17 4.97 -38.39
CA ALA A 3 -43.73 5.05 -38.12
C ALA A 3 -43.17 3.60 -38.21
N LYS A 4 -41.90 3.46 -38.61
CA LYS A 4 -41.10 2.24 -38.42
C LYS A 4 -40.69 2.14 -36.95
N THR A 5 -40.96 1.02 -36.29
CA THR A 5 -40.42 0.71 -34.97
C THR A 5 -38.99 0.23 -35.12
N HIS A 6 -38.06 0.95 -34.49
CA HIS A 6 -36.64 0.65 -34.47
C HIS A 6 -36.30 -0.29 -33.30
N ASN A 7 -35.41 -1.25 -33.59
CA ASN A 7 -34.77 -2.14 -32.63
C ASN A 7 -34.05 -1.36 -31.52
N LEU A 8 -34.40 -1.61 -30.26
CA LEU A 8 -33.67 -1.09 -29.10
C LEU A 8 -32.51 -2.06 -28.80
N SER A 9 -31.33 -1.81 -29.39
CA SER A 9 -30.09 -2.44 -28.94
C SER A 9 -29.54 -1.64 -27.76
N LEU A 10 -29.52 -2.28 -26.59
CA LEU A 10 -28.97 -1.76 -25.36
C LEU A 10 -27.44 -1.69 -25.48
N LEU A 11 -26.89 -0.53 -25.85
CA LEU A 11 -25.46 -0.29 -25.80
C LEU A 11 -25.07 0.03 -24.35
N ILE A 12 -24.42 -0.92 -23.69
CA ILE A 12 -23.70 -0.67 -22.43
C ILE A 12 -22.50 0.21 -22.78
N ALA A 13 -22.58 1.49 -22.45
CA ALA A 13 -21.47 2.41 -22.61
C ALA A 13 -20.42 2.17 -21.51
N LEU A 14 -19.42 1.33 -21.77
CA LEU A 14 -18.13 1.42 -21.06
C LEU A 14 -17.48 2.74 -21.49
N SER A 15 -17.67 3.81 -20.72
CA SER A 15 -16.95 5.07 -20.95
C SER A 15 -15.51 4.95 -20.43
N LEU A 16 -14.59 4.50 -21.27
CA LEU A 16 -13.15 4.67 -21.05
C LEU A 16 -12.82 6.15 -21.28
N LEU A 17 -12.86 6.95 -20.22
CA LEU A 17 -12.35 8.32 -20.25
C LEU A 17 -10.81 8.27 -20.29
N GLN A 18 -10.22 8.38 -21.48
CA GLN A 18 -8.77 8.48 -21.64
C GLN A 18 -8.37 9.96 -21.59
N PHE A 19 -7.82 10.41 -20.46
CA PHE A 19 -7.08 11.67 -20.38
C PHE A 19 -5.59 11.36 -20.43
N GLN A 20 -4.92 11.80 -21.50
CA GLN A 20 -3.46 11.77 -21.59
C GLN A 20 -2.90 12.97 -20.82
N ILE A 21 -2.50 12.73 -19.58
CA ILE A 21 -1.48 13.54 -18.92
C ILE A 21 -0.17 12.79 -19.18
N THR A 22 0.88 13.51 -19.60
CA THR A 22 2.20 12.99 -19.99
C THR A 22 2.92 12.26 -18.86
N LEU A 23 2.44 11.05 -18.56
CA LEU A 23 3.19 9.99 -17.93
C LEU A 23 3.52 8.98 -19.03
N ALA A 24 4.73 8.42 -19.00
CA ALA A 24 5.10 7.29 -19.85
C ALA A 24 4.18 6.07 -19.65
N VAL A 25 3.37 6.08 -18.58
CA VAL A 25 2.45 5.01 -18.19
C VAL A 25 0.99 5.47 -18.40
N ARG A 26 0.21 4.67 -19.12
CA ARG A 26 -1.24 4.82 -19.29
C ARG A 26 -1.96 4.25 -18.07
N LEU A 27 -2.91 5.00 -17.52
CA LEU A 27 -3.59 4.63 -16.29
C LEU A 27 -5.07 4.38 -16.56
N GLY A 28 -5.57 3.20 -16.17
CA GLY A 28 -6.96 2.78 -16.35
C GLY A 28 -7.61 2.39 -15.04
N ALA A 29 -8.93 2.52 -14.96
CA ALA A 29 -9.70 2.04 -13.82
C ALA A 29 -11.05 1.48 -14.26
N THR A 30 -11.45 0.34 -13.68
CA THR A 30 -12.70 -0.36 -13.98
C THR A 30 -13.33 -0.93 -12.72
N ASN A 31 -14.66 -0.96 -12.67
CA ASN A 31 -15.40 -1.65 -11.62
C ASN A 31 -16.09 -2.90 -12.18
N ASN A 32 -15.49 -4.07 -11.95
CA ASN A 32 -16.02 -5.37 -12.37
C ASN A 32 -16.99 -5.96 -11.34
N ALA A 33 -17.19 -5.30 -10.20
CA ALA A 33 -18.04 -5.75 -9.10
C ALA A 33 -19.24 -4.81 -8.86
N SER A 34 -19.69 -4.04 -9.87
CA SER A 34 -20.78 -3.06 -9.72
C SER A 34 -22.12 -3.66 -9.26
N SER A 35 -22.30 -4.98 -9.38
CA SER A 35 -23.47 -5.70 -8.86
C SER A 35 -23.36 -6.10 -7.38
N THR A 36 -22.20 -5.95 -6.74
CA THR A 36 -21.97 -6.31 -5.33
C THR A 36 -22.16 -5.10 -4.41
N PRO A 37 -22.47 -5.27 -3.11
CA PRO A 37 -22.58 -4.14 -2.17
C PRO A 37 -21.31 -3.29 -2.11
N GLY A 38 -20.15 -3.96 -2.14
CA GLY A 38 -18.83 -3.33 -2.18
C GLY A 38 -18.58 -2.50 -3.44
N GLY A 39 -18.91 -3.02 -4.62
CA GLY A 39 -18.73 -2.28 -5.88
C GLY A 39 -19.72 -1.12 -6.01
N GLN A 40 -20.96 -1.27 -5.53
CA GLN A 40 -21.91 -0.15 -5.45
C GLN A 40 -21.42 0.94 -4.48
N ARG A 41 -20.81 0.54 -3.36
CA ARG A 41 -20.19 1.45 -2.41
C ARG A 41 -18.98 2.17 -3.03
N PHE A 42 -18.17 1.47 -3.81
CA PHE A 42 -17.10 2.09 -4.59
C PHE A 42 -17.65 3.18 -5.52
N ASP A 43 -18.66 2.87 -6.34
CA ASP A 43 -19.24 3.82 -7.31
C ASP A 43 -19.80 5.07 -6.62
N ARG A 44 -20.40 4.90 -5.43
CA ARG A 44 -21.00 5.99 -4.66
C ARG A 44 -19.98 6.86 -3.93
N ASP A 45 -19.01 6.24 -3.24
CA ASP A 45 -18.19 6.93 -2.24
C ASP A 45 -16.78 7.28 -2.76
N ILE A 46 -16.29 6.56 -3.78
CA ILE A 46 -14.92 6.70 -4.32
C ILE A 46 -15.01 7.04 -5.81
N GLY A 47 -15.43 6.08 -6.63
CA GLY A 47 -15.70 6.22 -8.06
C GLY A 47 -14.46 6.21 -8.96
N ILE A 48 -14.64 5.72 -10.19
CA ILE A 48 -13.62 5.74 -11.25
C ILE A 48 -12.99 7.14 -11.45
N PRO A 49 -13.76 8.26 -11.47
CA PRO A 49 -13.17 9.59 -11.66
C PRO A 49 -12.14 9.96 -10.59
N TYR A 50 -12.39 9.59 -9.33
CA TYR A 50 -11.43 9.81 -8.25
C TYR A 50 -10.18 8.95 -8.44
N THR A 51 -10.35 7.65 -8.72
CA THR A 51 -9.24 6.73 -8.96
C THR A 51 -8.33 7.22 -10.08
N ILE A 52 -8.89 7.60 -11.24
CA ILE A 52 -8.12 8.11 -12.39
C ILE A 52 -7.38 9.42 -12.05
N LYS A 53 -7.96 10.28 -11.22
CA LYS A 53 -7.29 11.51 -10.75
C LYS A 53 -6.13 11.20 -9.80
N THR A 54 -6.29 10.22 -8.92
CA THR A 54 -5.33 9.92 -7.84
C THR A 54 -4.15 9.07 -8.31
N MET A 55 -4.33 8.14 -9.25
CA MET A 55 -3.24 7.26 -9.72
C MET A 55 -1.98 8.00 -10.22
N PRO A 56 -2.06 9.07 -11.03
CA PRO A 56 -0.89 9.85 -11.43
C PRO A 56 -0.12 10.45 -10.26
N GLU A 57 -0.84 10.90 -9.23
CA GLU A 57 -0.23 11.51 -8.05
C GLU A 57 0.55 10.47 -7.24
N ILE A 58 -0.04 9.28 -7.06
CA ILE A 58 0.62 8.13 -6.41
C ILE A 58 1.87 7.70 -7.19
N ALA A 59 1.76 7.54 -8.51
CA ALA A 59 2.88 7.13 -9.36
C ALA A 59 4.05 8.13 -9.25
N ASN A 60 3.75 9.44 -9.35
CA ASN A 60 4.75 10.49 -9.19
C ASN A 60 5.38 10.51 -7.79
N PHE A 61 4.58 10.26 -6.74
CA PHE A 61 5.09 10.14 -5.38
C PHE A 61 6.09 8.98 -5.27
N ILE A 62 5.71 7.78 -5.77
CA ILE A 62 6.55 6.58 -5.69
C ILE A 62 7.84 6.76 -6.48
N TRP A 63 7.78 7.24 -7.73
CA TRP A 63 8.99 7.49 -8.52
C TRP A 63 9.92 8.51 -7.86
N LYS A 64 9.36 9.56 -7.23
CA LYS A 64 10.15 10.53 -6.48
C LYS A 64 10.78 9.90 -5.24
N LEU A 65 10.01 9.10 -4.49
CA LEU A 65 10.47 8.43 -3.28
C LEU A 65 11.62 7.46 -3.61
N PHE A 66 11.45 6.63 -4.63
CA PHE A 66 12.43 5.63 -5.08
C PHE A 66 13.49 6.14 -6.05
N GLN A 67 13.54 7.45 -6.31
CA GLN A 67 14.55 8.07 -7.18
C GLN A 67 14.58 7.45 -8.58
N GLN A 68 13.40 7.29 -9.20
CA GLN A 68 13.19 6.79 -10.56
C GLN A 68 12.71 7.92 -11.51
N PRO A 69 13.50 9.01 -11.69
CA PRO A 69 13.05 10.20 -12.41
C PRO A 69 12.89 9.99 -13.91
N THR A 70 13.62 9.05 -14.52
CA THR A 70 13.61 8.80 -15.97
C THR A 70 12.97 7.46 -16.33
N GLU A 71 12.56 7.28 -17.59
CA GLU A 71 12.03 6.00 -18.07
C GLU A 71 13.01 4.85 -17.85
N GLY A 72 14.31 5.04 -18.09
CA GLY A 72 15.32 3.99 -17.89
C GLY A 72 15.49 3.52 -16.45
N ASP A 73 15.12 4.36 -15.47
CA ASP A 73 15.12 4.01 -14.05
C ASP A 73 13.85 3.25 -13.62
N ARG A 74 12.78 3.29 -14.42
CA ARG A 74 11.47 2.73 -14.10
C ARG A 74 11.34 1.31 -14.64
N ARG A 75 10.45 0.55 -14.01
CA ARG A 75 10.00 -0.74 -14.53
C ARG A 75 9.04 -0.49 -15.69
N HIS A 76 9.21 -1.25 -16.77
CA HIS A 76 8.31 -1.25 -17.92
C HIS A 76 7.39 -2.46 -17.88
N TYR A 77 6.16 -2.25 -18.35
CA TYR A 77 5.15 -3.29 -18.52
C TYR A 77 4.73 -3.34 -20.00
N PRO A 78 4.12 -4.45 -20.47
CA PRO A 78 3.50 -4.47 -21.79
C PRO A 78 2.57 -3.25 -21.97
N ASP A 79 2.79 -2.51 -23.05
CA ASP A 79 2.08 -1.26 -23.41
C ASP A 79 2.14 -0.11 -22.38
N ASP A 80 3.00 -0.24 -21.35
CA ASP A 80 3.11 0.67 -20.21
C ASP A 80 1.74 1.06 -19.63
N VAL A 81 0.82 0.10 -19.52
CA VAL A 81 -0.51 0.31 -18.92
C VAL A 81 -0.49 -0.14 -17.47
N VAL A 82 -1.09 0.62 -16.55
CA VAL A 82 -1.43 0.16 -15.20
C VAL A 82 -2.93 0.30 -14.99
N ASN A 83 -3.60 -0.78 -14.59
CA ASN A 83 -5.04 -0.78 -14.34
C ASN A 83 -5.36 -0.94 -12.86
N VAL A 84 -6.36 -0.20 -12.38
CA VAL A 84 -7.01 -0.47 -11.10
C VAL A 84 -8.37 -1.13 -11.35
N ILE A 85 -8.57 -2.33 -10.85
CA ILE A 85 -9.74 -3.16 -11.12
C ILE A 85 -10.44 -3.46 -9.80
N ILE A 86 -11.66 -2.97 -9.64
CA ILE A 86 -12.49 -3.33 -8.48
C ILE A 86 -13.13 -4.70 -8.75
N GLN A 87 -12.86 -5.68 -7.89
CA GLN A 87 -13.40 -7.04 -8.00
C GLN A 87 -13.49 -7.71 -6.63
N ASP A 88 -14.20 -8.83 -6.52
CA ASP A 88 -14.16 -9.65 -5.30
C ASP A 88 -12.87 -10.49 -5.27
N LEU A 89 -12.08 -10.32 -4.21
CA LEU A 89 -10.93 -11.17 -3.91
C LEU A 89 -11.36 -12.29 -2.96
N GLN A 90 -11.00 -13.53 -3.30
CA GLN A 90 -11.52 -14.72 -2.61
C GLN A 90 -10.74 -15.05 -1.32
N ASP A 91 -9.52 -14.56 -1.18
CA ASP A 91 -8.60 -14.81 -0.07
C ASP A 91 -8.80 -13.85 1.12
N GLY A 92 -9.66 -12.85 0.96
CA GLY A 92 -9.91 -11.82 1.97
C GLY A 92 -8.89 -10.67 1.96
N ALA A 93 -7.99 -10.62 0.97
CA ALA A 93 -7.12 -9.46 0.76
C ALA A 93 -7.96 -8.22 0.43
N LEU A 94 -7.40 -7.05 0.74
CA LEU A 94 -8.00 -5.75 0.41
C LEU A 94 -7.55 -5.21 -0.94
N GLY A 95 -6.33 -5.59 -1.31
CA GLY A 95 -5.70 -5.29 -2.57
C GLY A 95 -4.81 -6.47 -2.95
N GLU A 96 -4.57 -6.63 -4.24
CA GLU A 96 -3.56 -7.53 -4.78
C GLU A 96 -2.96 -6.87 -6.02
N THR A 97 -1.67 -7.05 -6.24
CA THR A 97 -1.00 -6.63 -7.46
C THR A 97 -0.56 -7.84 -8.27
N GLY A 98 -1.00 -7.91 -9.53
CA GLY A 98 -0.66 -8.96 -10.47
C GLY A 98 -0.32 -8.39 -11.85
N ASP A 99 0.87 -8.72 -12.35
CA ASP A 99 1.45 -8.14 -13.56
C ASP A 99 1.44 -6.60 -13.50
N ASN A 100 0.63 -5.97 -14.36
CA ASN A 100 0.45 -4.53 -14.44
C ASN A 100 -0.93 -4.09 -13.92
N ASN A 101 -1.61 -4.93 -13.15
CA ASN A 101 -2.94 -4.68 -12.61
C ASN A 101 -2.89 -4.63 -11.08
N VAL A 102 -3.59 -3.64 -10.54
CA VAL A 102 -3.94 -3.53 -9.13
C VAL A 102 -5.40 -3.94 -9.00
N TYR A 103 -5.67 -4.97 -8.22
CA TYR A 103 -7.01 -5.42 -7.90
C TYR A 103 -7.40 -4.90 -6.53
N MET A 104 -8.53 -4.20 -6.43
CA MET A 104 -9.06 -3.69 -5.17
C MET A 104 -10.29 -4.49 -4.78
N SER A 105 -10.30 -5.00 -3.55
CA SER A 105 -11.36 -5.86 -3.04
C SER A 105 -12.67 -5.10 -2.84
N ALA A 106 -13.70 -5.44 -3.62
CA ALA A 106 -15.04 -4.89 -3.43
C ALA A 106 -15.58 -5.24 -2.04
N LYS A 107 -15.44 -6.50 -1.60
CA LYS A 107 -15.75 -6.93 -0.23
C LYS A 107 -14.99 -6.12 0.83
N GLY A 108 -13.73 -5.79 0.59
CA GLY A 108 -12.95 -4.89 1.45
C GLY A 108 -13.57 -3.49 1.51
N ILE A 109 -13.87 -2.90 0.36
CA ILE A 109 -14.47 -1.55 0.23
C ILE A 109 -15.79 -1.44 0.97
N GLU A 110 -16.60 -2.51 1.03
CA GLU A 110 -17.84 -2.56 1.82
C GLU A 110 -17.62 -2.17 3.29
N THR A 111 -16.45 -2.53 3.84
CA THR A 111 -16.11 -2.36 5.25
C THR A 111 -15.39 -1.04 5.57
N TYR A 112 -15.08 -0.20 4.58
CA TYR A 112 -14.35 1.05 4.85
C TYR A 112 -15.20 2.02 5.67
N PRO A 113 -14.57 2.97 6.38
CA PRO A 113 -15.31 4.07 7.01
C PRO A 113 -16.13 4.86 5.96
N PRO A 114 -17.27 5.46 6.35
CA PRO A 114 -18.10 6.26 5.44
C PRO A 114 -17.45 7.60 5.09
N GLY A 115 -17.97 8.28 4.07
CA GLY A 115 -17.52 9.61 3.65
C GLY A 115 -16.07 9.61 3.19
N ASP A 116 -15.31 10.65 3.54
CA ASP A 116 -13.90 10.79 3.13
C ASP A 116 -13.01 9.67 3.66
N GLY A 117 -13.42 8.96 4.73
CA GLY A 117 -12.70 7.79 5.22
C GLY A 117 -12.67 6.62 4.21
N ALA A 118 -13.64 6.53 3.30
CA ALA A 118 -13.62 5.53 2.23
C ALA A 118 -12.52 5.85 1.21
N LYS A 119 -12.41 7.11 0.79
CA LYS A 119 -11.35 7.59 -0.11
C LYS A 119 -9.99 7.47 0.54
N PHE A 120 -9.87 7.82 1.82
CA PHE A 120 -8.63 7.66 2.55
C PHE A 120 -8.14 6.21 2.58
N MET A 121 -9.00 5.26 2.99
CA MET A 121 -8.61 3.85 3.04
C MET A 121 -8.30 3.28 1.65
N PHE A 122 -9.13 3.61 0.66
CA PHE A 122 -8.89 3.22 -0.72
C PHE A 122 -7.54 3.72 -1.21
N THR A 123 -7.23 5.00 -1.00
CA THR A 123 -5.97 5.60 -1.44
C THR A 123 -4.79 5.03 -0.68
N SER A 124 -4.90 4.76 0.62
CA SER A 124 -3.86 4.11 1.43
C SER A 124 -3.46 2.74 0.86
N ILE A 125 -4.45 1.88 0.57
CA ILE A 125 -4.21 0.57 -0.03
C ILE A 125 -3.70 0.73 -1.47
N LEU A 126 -4.22 1.69 -2.22
CA LEU A 126 -3.73 1.95 -3.58
C LEU A 126 -2.25 2.41 -3.61
N TYR A 127 -1.79 3.15 -2.59
CA TYR A 127 -0.37 3.46 -2.42
C TYR A 127 0.46 2.19 -2.22
N HIS A 128 -0.01 1.26 -1.39
CA HIS A 128 0.63 -0.04 -1.17
C HIS A 128 0.72 -0.81 -2.50
N GLU A 129 -0.41 -1.07 -3.15
CA GLU A 129 -0.46 -1.88 -4.37
C GLU A 129 0.27 -1.25 -5.56
N MET A 130 0.12 0.06 -5.79
CA MET A 130 0.89 0.73 -6.84
C MET A 130 2.40 0.75 -6.55
N THR A 131 2.82 0.59 -5.29
CA THR A 131 4.24 0.40 -4.99
C THR A 131 4.75 -0.90 -5.56
N HIS A 132 3.99 -2.00 -5.45
CA HIS A 132 4.36 -3.29 -6.07
C HIS A 132 4.57 -3.18 -7.58
N ILE A 133 3.79 -2.33 -8.26
CA ILE A 133 3.96 -2.04 -9.69
C ILE A 133 5.32 -1.39 -9.97
N PHE A 134 5.75 -0.39 -9.18
CA PHE A 134 6.92 0.44 -9.52
C PHE A 134 8.22 0.04 -8.82
N GLN A 135 8.14 -0.75 -7.75
CA GLN A 135 9.31 -1.20 -7.01
C GLN A 135 10.08 -2.32 -7.71
N TRP A 136 11.35 -2.44 -7.36
CA TRP A 136 12.22 -3.51 -7.82
C TRP A 136 12.24 -4.64 -6.79
N SER A 137 11.89 -5.85 -7.21
CA SER A 137 11.83 -7.05 -6.36
C SER A 137 13.00 -8.02 -6.60
N GLY A 138 14.07 -7.57 -7.25
CA GLY A 138 15.18 -8.45 -7.62
C GLY A 138 14.77 -9.57 -8.56
N LYS A 139 13.82 -9.32 -9.48
CA LYS A 139 13.20 -10.36 -10.31
C LYS A 139 12.65 -11.53 -9.47
N GLY A 140 12.08 -11.23 -8.31
CA GLY A 140 11.51 -12.21 -7.38
C GLY A 140 12.51 -12.85 -6.42
N THR A 141 13.77 -12.41 -6.41
CA THR A 141 14.78 -12.92 -5.45
C THR A 141 14.80 -12.15 -4.12
N ALA A 142 14.14 -10.99 -4.04
CA ALA A 142 13.96 -10.29 -2.77
C ALA A 142 13.03 -11.11 -1.85
N PRO A 143 13.29 -11.14 -0.52
CA PRO A 143 12.35 -11.72 0.43
C PRO A 143 10.96 -11.08 0.30
N GLY A 144 9.92 -11.90 0.40
CA GLY A 144 8.53 -11.42 0.30
C GLY A 144 8.25 -10.30 1.30
N GLY A 145 8.65 -10.45 2.57
CA GLY A 145 8.44 -9.39 3.54
C GLY A 145 9.29 -8.13 3.33
N LEU A 146 10.44 -8.19 2.64
CA LEU A 146 11.10 -6.96 2.20
C LEU A 146 10.26 -6.23 1.14
N THR A 147 9.67 -7.00 0.22
CA THR A 147 8.81 -6.49 -0.86
C THR A 147 7.54 -5.85 -0.28
N GLU A 148 6.84 -6.52 0.63
CA GLU A 148 5.67 -5.95 1.35
C GLU A 148 6.05 -4.76 2.24
N GLY A 149 7.18 -4.85 2.94
CA GLY A 149 7.65 -3.78 3.81
C GLY A 149 8.01 -2.51 3.07
N MET A 150 8.50 -2.62 1.83
CA MET A 150 8.74 -1.46 0.95
C MET A 150 7.44 -0.82 0.46
N ALA A 151 6.40 -1.62 0.19
CA ALA A 151 5.07 -1.12 -0.12
C ALA A 151 4.48 -0.30 1.04
N ASP A 152 4.54 -0.84 2.26
CA ASP A 152 4.10 -0.11 3.46
C ASP A 152 5.01 1.06 3.83
N TYR A 153 6.30 0.99 3.51
CA TYR A 153 7.19 2.14 3.66
C TYR A 153 6.74 3.32 2.77
N THR A 154 6.25 3.07 1.56
CA THR A 154 5.66 4.13 0.73
C THR A 154 4.43 4.72 1.42
N VAL A 155 3.53 3.88 1.93
CA VAL A 155 2.35 4.34 2.68
C VAL A 155 2.77 5.19 3.87
N LEU A 156 3.75 4.74 4.66
CA LEU A 156 4.33 5.43 5.82
C LEU A 156 4.88 6.82 5.51
N LYS A 157 5.40 7.04 4.30
CA LYS A 157 5.90 8.34 3.83
C LYS A 157 4.82 9.20 3.14
N SER A 158 3.66 8.63 2.86
CA SER A 158 2.52 9.29 2.24
C SER A 158 1.66 10.04 3.28
N PRO A 159 0.74 10.93 2.85
CA PRO A 159 -0.27 11.50 3.75
C PRO A 159 -1.42 10.52 4.07
N PHE A 160 -1.40 9.31 3.50
CA PHE A 160 -2.42 8.28 3.67
C PHE A 160 -2.00 7.14 4.61
N TYR A 161 -1.03 7.41 5.49
CA TYR A 161 -0.66 6.51 6.56
C TYR A 161 -1.62 6.66 7.74
N VAL A 162 -2.08 5.55 8.30
CA VAL A 162 -2.82 5.60 9.56
C VAL A 162 -1.85 5.58 10.73
N GLU A 163 -1.89 6.64 11.52
CA GLU A 163 -1.12 6.71 12.75
C GLU A 163 -1.47 5.56 13.70
N GLY A 164 -0.44 4.93 14.29
CA GLY A 164 -0.61 3.76 15.15
C GLY A 164 -0.80 2.43 14.41
N TYR A 165 -0.80 2.41 13.07
CA TYR A 165 -0.86 1.16 12.31
C TYR A 165 0.32 0.21 12.65
N SER A 166 1.54 0.74 12.63
CA SER A 166 2.76 0.02 13.03
C SER A 166 3.53 0.77 14.10
N THR A 167 4.08 0.03 15.04
CA THR A 167 4.87 0.52 16.17
C THR A 167 6.36 0.23 15.95
N PRO A 168 7.26 1.22 16.14
CA PRO A 168 8.69 0.95 16.10
C PRO A 168 9.10 -0.15 17.09
N GLY A 169 9.81 -1.16 16.60
CA GLY A 169 10.31 -2.28 17.38
C GLY A 169 9.36 -3.47 17.43
N GLU A 170 8.18 -3.42 16.80
CA GLU A 170 7.31 -4.60 16.69
C GLU A 170 7.93 -5.69 15.79
N GLY A 171 7.39 -6.91 15.87
CA GLY A 171 7.83 -8.06 15.08
C GLY A 171 9.09 -8.78 15.58
N GLU A 172 9.33 -9.98 15.05
CA GLU A 172 10.41 -10.89 15.46
C GLU A 172 11.58 -10.93 14.46
N ARG A 173 11.31 -10.73 13.17
CA ARG A 173 12.33 -10.65 12.11
C ARG A 173 12.18 -9.40 11.24
N TRP A 174 13.26 -9.03 10.57
CA TRP A 174 13.31 -7.81 9.76
C TRP A 174 12.47 -7.88 8.48
N ASP A 175 12.15 -9.07 7.98
CA ASP A 175 11.41 -9.35 6.75
C ASP A 175 10.04 -10.01 7.02
N GLU A 176 9.32 -9.61 8.06
CA GLU A 176 7.93 -10.04 8.27
C GLU A 176 6.94 -9.42 7.28
N GLY A 177 7.33 -8.33 6.62
CA GLY A 177 6.45 -7.58 5.75
C GLY A 177 5.82 -6.39 6.44
N TYR A 178 5.02 -5.69 5.64
CA TYR A 178 4.08 -4.68 6.10
C TYR A 178 4.71 -3.64 7.06
N GLY A 179 3.92 -3.18 8.02
CA GLY A 179 4.28 -2.26 9.09
C GLY A 179 5.61 -2.57 9.76
N THR A 180 5.85 -3.83 10.14
CA THR A 180 7.06 -4.27 10.84
C THR A 180 8.32 -3.95 10.03
N THR A 181 8.39 -4.43 8.79
CA THR A 181 9.54 -4.18 7.92
C THR A 181 9.61 -2.70 7.52
N SER A 182 8.48 -2.02 7.33
CA SER A 182 8.47 -0.58 7.00
C SER A 182 9.12 0.29 8.08
N ARG A 183 8.88 -0.03 9.37
CA ARG A 183 9.47 0.68 10.50
C ARG A 183 10.96 0.39 10.64
N PHE A 184 11.40 -0.81 10.30
CA PHE A 184 12.82 -1.13 10.21
C PHE A 184 13.52 -0.36 9.08
N LEU A 185 12.88 -0.24 7.91
CA LEU A 185 13.40 0.57 6.80
C LEU A 185 13.47 2.06 7.18
N GLU A 186 12.49 2.58 7.91
CA GLU A 186 12.53 3.93 8.48
C GLU A 186 13.71 4.13 9.44
N TYR A 187 14.00 3.15 10.29
CA TYR A 187 15.20 3.16 11.12
C TYR A 187 16.48 3.18 10.28
N CYS A 188 16.57 2.35 9.24
CA CYS A 188 17.73 2.30 8.35
C CYS A 188 17.94 3.65 7.62
N ASP A 189 16.87 4.31 7.20
CA ASP A 189 16.94 5.67 6.64
C ASP A 189 17.41 6.72 7.65
N SER A 190 17.13 6.52 8.95
CA SER A 190 17.67 7.39 10.00
C SER A 190 19.18 7.24 10.19
N LEU A 191 19.74 6.06 9.90
CA LEU A 191 21.18 5.82 9.90
C LEU A 191 21.86 6.37 8.64
N ARG A 192 21.20 6.23 7.49
CA ARG A 192 21.66 6.77 6.21
C ARG A 192 20.50 7.30 5.41
N LYS A 193 20.41 8.61 5.26
CA LYS A 193 19.37 9.26 4.46
C LYS A 193 19.32 8.67 3.04
N GLY A 194 18.14 8.20 2.65
CA GLY A 194 17.89 7.59 1.34
C GLY A 194 18.48 6.18 1.21
N PHE A 195 18.57 5.45 2.31
CA PHE A 195 18.90 4.03 2.33
C PHE A 195 17.87 3.23 1.52
N THR A 196 16.59 3.33 1.87
CA THR A 196 15.51 2.53 1.27
C THR A 196 15.41 2.68 -0.26
N PRO A 197 15.41 3.91 -0.83
CA PRO A 197 15.39 4.06 -2.29
C PRO A 197 16.67 3.55 -2.97
N LYS A 198 17.82 3.62 -2.32
CA LYS A 198 19.07 3.04 -2.87
C LYS A 198 19.02 1.52 -2.86
N LEU A 199 18.49 0.92 -1.79
CA LEU A 199 18.26 -0.53 -1.74
C LEU A 199 17.32 -0.96 -2.87
N ASN A 200 16.19 -0.27 -3.07
CA ASN A 200 15.28 -0.53 -4.19
C ASN A 200 16.02 -0.48 -5.54
N LYS A 201 16.81 0.58 -5.79
CA LYS A 201 17.60 0.70 -7.02
C LYS A 201 18.60 -0.44 -7.22
N MET A 202 19.25 -0.90 -6.15
CA MET A 202 20.18 -2.04 -6.21
C MET A 202 19.48 -3.36 -6.51
N MET A 203 18.19 -3.49 -6.15
CA MET A 203 17.36 -4.66 -6.40
C MET A 203 16.77 -4.71 -7.82
N ARG A 204 17.21 -3.87 -8.76
CA ARG A 204 16.66 -3.85 -10.14
C ARG A 204 16.63 -5.24 -10.80
N GLU A 205 17.71 -5.99 -10.65
CA GLU A 205 17.89 -7.29 -11.32
C GLU A 205 17.91 -8.47 -10.35
N VAL A 206 18.44 -8.29 -9.14
CA VAL A 206 18.60 -9.34 -8.13
C VAL A 206 18.69 -8.70 -6.75
N TYR A 207 18.20 -9.38 -5.72
CA TYR A 207 18.46 -9.04 -4.33
C TYR A 207 19.65 -9.83 -3.81
N LYS A 208 20.49 -9.16 -3.03
CA LYS A 208 21.66 -9.75 -2.37
C LYS A 208 21.76 -9.24 -0.94
N PRO A 209 21.89 -10.12 0.08
CA PRO A 209 22.06 -9.71 1.47
C PRO A 209 23.23 -8.74 1.69
N GLU A 210 24.26 -8.79 0.85
CA GLU A 210 25.43 -7.92 0.93
C GLU A 210 25.11 -6.44 0.66
N TYR A 211 23.96 -6.12 0.05
CA TYR A 211 23.55 -4.74 -0.19
C TYR A 211 23.37 -3.96 1.11
N TRP A 212 22.90 -4.60 2.18
CA TRP A 212 22.81 -3.98 3.51
C TRP A 212 24.18 -3.55 4.02
N LYS A 213 25.18 -4.43 3.90
CA LYS A 213 26.57 -4.13 4.30
C LYS A 213 27.19 -3.04 3.44
N GLN A 214 26.97 -3.07 2.13
CA GLN A 214 27.46 -2.03 1.22
C GLN A 214 26.83 -0.66 1.54
N LEU A 215 25.57 -0.65 1.97
CA LEU A 215 24.84 0.58 2.23
C LEU A 215 25.03 1.11 3.66
N LEU A 216 25.20 0.27 4.67
CA LEU A 216 25.23 0.68 6.09
C LEU A 216 26.47 0.18 6.86
N GLY A 217 27.36 -0.57 6.21
CA GLY A 217 28.55 -1.14 6.83
C GLY A 217 28.28 -2.36 7.73
N LYS A 218 27.02 -2.80 7.82
CA LYS A 218 26.56 -3.89 8.70
C LYS A 218 25.62 -4.83 7.95
N ASP A 219 25.65 -6.10 8.31
CA ASP A 219 24.74 -7.09 7.76
C ASP A 219 23.33 -6.92 8.37
N VAL A 220 22.28 -7.34 7.67
CA VAL A 220 20.88 -7.04 8.03
C VAL A 220 20.50 -7.52 9.43
N ASP A 221 20.99 -8.69 9.85
CA ASP A 221 20.71 -9.24 11.18
C ASP A 221 21.31 -8.40 12.31
N GLN A 222 22.47 -7.77 12.07
CA GLN A 222 23.07 -6.86 13.03
C GLN A 222 22.24 -5.58 13.14
N LEU A 223 21.82 -5.02 11.99
CA LEU A 223 20.96 -3.83 11.95
C LEU A 223 19.62 -4.08 12.66
N TRP A 224 19.02 -5.26 12.46
CA TRP A 224 17.78 -5.64 13.14
C TRP A 224 17.94 -5.71 14.66
N LYS A 225 19.01 -6.33 15.15
CA LYS A 225 19.30 -6.38 16.60
C LYS A 225 19.47 -4.99 17.20
N GLU A 226 20.17 -4.10 16.51
CA GLU A 226 20.37 -2.70 16.94
C GLU A 226 19.05 -1.91 16.93
N TYR A 227 18.20 -2.15 15.93
CA TYR A 227 16.86 -1.58 15.86
C TYR A 227 15.98 -2.00 17.04
N LYS A 228 15.95 -3.30 17.38
CA LYS A 228 15.21 -3.84 18.52
C LYS A 228 15.72 -3.22 19.83
N ALA A 229 17.03 -3.23 20.05
CA ALA A 229 17.63 -2.64 21.26
C ALA A 229 17.33 -1.14 21.40
N LYS A 230 17.33 -0.37 20.30
CA LYS A 230 16.95 1.04 20.32
C LYS A 230 15.49 1.23 20.71
N SER A 231 14.60 0.40 20.16
CA SER A 231 13.15 0.49 20.40
C SER A 231 12.81 0.12 21.84
N ASP A 232 13.49 -0.88 22.41
CA ASP A 232 13.34 -1.27 23.82
C ASP A 232 13.83 -0.19 24.79
N SER A 233 14.80 0.63 24.38
CA SER A 233 15.35 1.73 25.19
C SER A 233 14.57 3.05 25.11
N ALA A 234 13.62 3.15 24.19
CA ALA A 234 12.81 4.35 24.03
C ALA A 234 11.64 4.34 25.05
N PRO A 235 11.38 5.44 25.78
CA PRO A 235 10.16 5.53 26.56
C PRO A 235 8.94 5.36 25.62
N PRO A 236 7.81 4.78 26.09
CA PRO A 236 6.61 4.69 25.29
C PRO A 236 6.19 6.10 24.90
N THR A 237 6.47 6.45 23.65
CA THR A 237 6.22 7.78 23.10
C THR A 237 5.19 7.62 22.00
N THR A 238 4.26 8.57 21.96
CA THR A 238 3.47 8.81 20.77
C THR A 238 4.41 8.94 19.59
N PRO A 239 4.14 8.24 18.46
CA PRO A 239 4.94 8.40 17.25
C PRO A 239 5.10 9.89 16.95
N PRO A 240 6.30 10.38 16.61
CA PRO A 240 6.45 11.77 16.21
C PRO A 240 5.48 12.03 15.03
N PRO A 241 4.78 13.18 15.00
CA PRO A 241 3.80 13.46 13.96
C PRO A 241 4.45 13.27 12.60
N HIS A 242 3.83 12.42 11.77
CA HIS A 242 4.31 12.13 10.43
C HIS A 242 4.39 13.43 9.64
N ARG A 243 5.61 13.95 9.41
CA ARG A 243 5.84 15.03 8.44
C ARG A 243 5.71 14.44 7.04
N GLY A 244 4.48 14.22 6.60
CA GLY A 244 4.20 14.05 5.18
C GLY A 244 4.81 15.23 4.41
N ASN A 245 5.34 14.96 3.21
CA ASN A 245 5.86 16.00 2.34
C ASN A 245 4.79 17.09 2.13
N GLN A 246 5.10 18.36 2.43
CA GLN A 246 4.17 19.50 2.39
C GLN A 246 3.80 19.96 0.97
N GLY A 247 3.53 19.04 0.04
CA GLY A 247 3.30 19.36 -1.38
C GLY A 247 2.13 18.64 -2.04
N PHE A 248 1.22 18.04 -1.27
CA PHE A 248 -0.01 17.43 -1.80
C PHE A 248 -1.22 18.31 -1.47
N ASP A 249 -2.14 18.48 -2.44
CA ASP A 249 -3.37 19.25 -2.25
C ASP A 249 -4.13 18.73 -1.03
N ARG A 250 -4.40 19.65 -0.10
CA ARG A 250 -4.81 19.41 1.29
C ARG A 250 -6.24 18.89 1.46
N GLU A 251 -6.96 18.58 0.40
CA GLU A 251 -8.42 18.34 0.49
C GLU A 251 -8.78 16.99 1.15
N ILE A 252 -7.87 16.00 1.22
CA ILE A 252 -8.17 14.69 1.84
C ILE A 252 -7.03 14.19 2.77
N GLY A 253 -5.84 14.79 2.70
CA GLY A 253 -4.61 14.26 3.29
C GLY A 253 -4.24 14.75 4.70
N THR A 254 -5.19 15.20 5.52
CA THR A 254 -4.89 15.41 6.95
C THR A 254 -4.79 14.06 7.64
N ALA A 255 -3.70 13.82 8.38
CA ALA A 255 -3.47 12.57 9.09
C ALA A 255 -4.72 12.13 9.88
N TYR A 256 -5.33 11.03 9.45
CA TYR A 256 -6.38 10.40 10.23
C TYR A 256 -5.71 9.69 11.39
N THR A 257 -6.01 10.13 12.61
CA THR A 257 -5.57 9.47 13.83
C THR A 257 -6.61 8.42 14.20
N LEU A 258 -6.23 7.46 15.05
CA LEU A 258 -7.19 6.51 15.63
C LEU A 258 -8.37 7.22 16.34
N GLU A 259 -8.19 8.49 16.73
CA GLU A 259 -9.17 9.32 17.41
C GLU A 259 -10.11 10.06 16.45
N THR A 260 -9.67 10.44 15.24
CA THR A 260 -10.49 11.27 14.32
C THR A 260 -11.47 10.45 13.47
N LEU A 261 -11.31 9.13 13.40
CA LEU A 261 -12.31 8.22 12.82
C LEU A 261 -12.43 6.95 13.68
N PRO A 262 -13.43 6.88 14.60
CA PRO A 262 -13.65 5.72 15.48
C PRO A 262 -13.78 4.36 14.76
N GLY A 263 -14.07 4.36 13.45
CA GLY A 263 -14.12 3.16 12.61
C GLY A 263 -12.76 2.65 12.13
N ILE A 264 -11.75 3.51 12.03
CA ILE A 264 -10.43 3.16 11.46
C ILE A 264 -9.63 2.24 12.39
N ALA A 265 -9.68 2.44 13.71
CA ALA A 265 -8.95 1.61 14.66
C ALA A 265 -9.40 0.14 14.63
N ASN A 266 -10.71 -0.10 14.69
CA ASN A 266 -11.30 -1.44 14.58
C ASN A 266 -11.12 -2.07 13.19
N PHE A 267 -11.04 -1.23 12.17
CA PHE A 267 -10.78 -1.65 10.79
C PHE A 267 -9.32 -2.08 10.61
N ILE A 268 -8.34 -1.30 11.08
CA ILE A 268 -6.91 -1.66 11.08
C ILE A 268 -6.64 -2.94 11.88
N TRP A 269 -7.27 -3.04 13.06
CA TRP A 269 -7.21 -4.25 13.88
C TRP A 269 -7.67 -5.51 13.15
N LYS A 270 -8.70 -5.40 12.30
CA LYS A 270 -9.22 -6.52 11.49
C LYS A 270 -8.41 -6.82 10.23
N LEU A 271 -7.62 -5.87 9.74
CA LEU A 271 -7.05 -5.96 8.40
C LEU A 271 -5.57 -6.31 8.34
N PHE A 272 -4.77 -5.80 9.28
CA PHE A 272 -3.32 -5.86 9.13
C PHE A 272 -2.60 -6.61 10.26
N GLN A 273 -3.35 -7.14 11.24
CA GLN A 273 -2.86 -8.20 12.12
C GLN A 273 -3.60 -9.50 11.82
N GLN A 274 -3.54 -10.01 10.59
CA GLN A 274 -3.80 -11.43 10.35
C GLN A 274 -2.67 -12.19 11.07
N PRO A 275 -2.91 -12.76 12.27
CA PRO A 275 -1.88 -13.54 12.92
C PRO A 275 -1.72 -14.78 12.05
N SER A 276 -0.49 -15.13 11.66
CA SER A 276 -0.23 -16.49 11.19
C SER A 276 -0.93 -17.48 12.14
N GLU A 277 -1.50 -18.58 11.64
CA GLU A 277 -2.21 -19.55 12.51
C GLU A 277 -1.42 -19.95 13.77
N THR A 278 -0.09 -19.84 13.70
CA THR A 278 0.88 -20.03 14.78
C THR A 278 0.68 -19.08 15.95
N SER A 279 0.41 -17.80 15.70
CA SER A 279 0.21 -16.75 16.73
C SER A 279 -1.15 -16.90 17.43
N LEU A 280 -2.16 -17.39 16.71
CA LEU A 280 -3.50 -17.71 17.27
C LEU A 280 -3.44 -18.87 18.28
N ARG A 281 -2.54 -19.84 18.09
CA ARG A 281 -2.32 -20.95 19.05
C ARG A 281 -1.59 -20.48 20.32
N GLN A 282 -0.67 -19.53 20.20
CA GLN A 282 0.05 -18.98 21.36
C GLN A 282 -0.82 -18.03 22.20
N PHE A 283 -1.69 -17.24 21.55
CA PHE A 283 -2.67 -16.39 22.26
C PHE A 283 -3.76 -17.22 22.96
N LYS A 284 -4.31 -18.26 22.30
CA LYS A 284 -5.30 -19.17 22.92
C LYS A 284 -4.74 -19.95 24.11
N ARG A 285 -3.42 -20.27 24.14
CA ARG A 285 -2.76 -20.88 25.31
C ARG A 285 -2.60 -19.91 26.49
N ARG A 286 -2.44 -18.60 26.26
CA ARG A 286 -2.31 -17.61 27.34
C ARG A 286 -3.63 -17.15 27.95
N VAL A 287 -4.76 -17.36 27.28
CA VAL A 287 -6.08 -16.91 27.75
C VAL A 287 -6.91 -18.03 28.40
N TYR A 288 -6.60 -19.33 28.16
CA TYR A 288 -7.43 -20.45 28.63
C TYR A 288 -6.73 -21.51 29.51
N THR A 289 -5.49 -21.32 29.93
CA THR A 289 -4.92 -22.12 31.03
C THR A 289 -4.50 -21.19 32.16
N GLY A 290 -5.47 -20.90 33.02
CA GLY A 290 -5.17 -20.47 34.38
C GLY A 290 -4.39 -21.57 35.10
N ALA A 291 -3.22 -21.19 35.57
CA ALA A 291 -2.49 -21.77 36.69
C ALA A 291 -1.82 -20.56 37.33
N GLU A 292 -2.20 -20.09 38.51
CA GLU A 292 -2.79 -20.79 39.67
C GLU A 292 -4.32 -20.84 39.73
#